data_AF-D4CRJ5-F1
#
_entry.id   AF-D4CRJ5-F1
#
_cell.length_a   1.000
_cell.length_b   1.000
_cell.length_c   1.000
_cell.angle_alpha   90.00
_cell.angle_beta   90.00
_cell.angle_gamma   90.00
#
_symmetry.space_group_name_H-M   'P 1'
#
loop_
_entity.id
_entity.type
_entity.pdbx_description
1 polymer ?
#
loop_
_entity_poly.entity_id
_entity_poly.type
_entity_poly.pdbx_seq_one_letter_code
_entity_poly.pdbx_strand_id
1 'polypeptide(L)'
;TLEKRFYDGAKAQMEYRDVLSEARQGIALSDEEQKRLDDIISPLLLKGQSLHHICLNHKAELMVSERTLYTYMDANLFSARNIDMPRKVRMHPRRKRPDTVKVDPRCREGRTLEDFKVFMDENPDTPLVELDSAEGTKGRAVMLTITFVTDGLQLAVRREHNDSQSVTDLFRRLYLELGPNTFPL
;
A
#
# COMPACT_ATOMS: atom_id res chain seq x y z
N THR A 1 25.42 16.48 46.42
CA THR A 1 24.05 16.06 46.82
C THR A 1 23.78 14.72 46.16
N LEU A 2 23.47 13.66 46.92
CA LEU A 2 23.20 12.33 46.35
C LEU A 2 21.72 12.26 45.93
N GLU A 3 21.47 12.16 44.63
CA GLU A 3 20.13 11.92 44.09
C GLU A 3 19.66 10.52 44.46
N LYS A 4 18.47 10.43 45.07
CA LYS A 4 17.78 9.15 45.28
C LYS A 4 17.42 8.56 43.91
N ARG A 5 18.04 7.44 43.55
CA ARG A 5 17.65 6.63 42.40
C ARG A 5 16.82 5.44 42.87
N PHE A 6 15.61 5.30 42.34
CA PHE A 6 14.77 4.14 42.54
C PHE A 6 15.04 3.14 41.42
N TYR A 7 15.29 1.88 41.78
CA TYR A 7 15.44 0.81 40.81
C TYR A 7 14.07 0.35 40.31
N ASP A 8 13.89 0.29 38.99
CA ASP A 8 12.73 -0.29 38.33
C ASP A 8 13.17 -1.53 37.54
N GLY A 9 12.79 -2.71 38.03
CA GLY A 9 13.17 -3.98 37.43
C GLY A 9 12.55 -4.23 36.06
N ALA A 10 11.36 -3.68 35.79
CA ALA A 10 10.71 -3.85 34.49
C ALA A 10 11.45 -3.02 33.41
N LYS A 11 11.82 -1.79 33.77
CA LYS A 11 12.62 -0.92 32.90
C LYS A 11 14.01 -1.51 32.62
N ALA A 12 14.70 -1.99 33.65
CA ALA A 12 16.02 -2.62 33.49
C ALA A 12 15.97 -3.88 32.59
N GLN A 13 14.92 -4.70 32.71
CA GLN A 13 14.74 -5.88 31.86
C GLN A 13 14.46 -5.51 30.40
N MET A 14 13.69 -4.45 30.16
CA MET A 14 13.43 -3.95 28.80
C MET A 14 14.72 -3.44 28.15
N GLU A 15 15.46 -2.56 28.84
CA GLU A 15 16.75 -2.05 28.36
C GLU A 15 17.75 -3.18 28.05
N TYR A 16 17.85 -4.20 28.91
CA TYR A 16 18.67 -5.38 28.64
C TYR A 16 18.26 -6.11 27.35
N ARG A 17 16.96 -6.33 27.14
CA ARG A 17 16.45 -7.03 25.95
C ARG A 17 16.66 -6.22 24.68
N ASP A 18 16.54 -4.90 24.76
CA ASP A 18 16.78 -4.00 23.64
C ASP A 18 18.26 -4.04 23.24
N VAL A 19 19.19 -3.87 24.20
CA VAL A 19 20.63 -3.97 23.97
C VAL A 19 21.02 -5.35 23.42
N LEU A 20 20.44 -6.43 23.97
CA LEU A 20 20.69 -7.79 23.48
C LEU A 20 20.21 -7.99 22.04
N SER A 21 19.05 -7.40 21.71
CA SER A 21 18.47 -7.45 20.37
C SER A 21 19.34 -6.66 19.39
N GLU A 22 19.65 -5.41 19.70
CA GLU A 22 20.48 -4.52 18.87
C GLU A 22 21.85 -5.11 18.60
N ALA A 23 22.54 -5.63 19.63
CA ALA A 23 23.86 -6.24 19.48
C ALA A 23 23.86 -7.50 18.60
N ARG A 24 22.70 -8.11 18.37
CA ARG A 24 22.50 -9.31 17.54
C ARG A 24 21.75 -9.02 16.24
N GLN A 25 21.39 -7.76 16.01
CA GLN A 25 20.76 -7.32 14.78
C GLN A 25 21.84 -7.03 13.74
N GLY A 26 21.50 -7.32 12.49
CA GLY A 26 22.40 -7.10 11.36
C GLY A 26 23.27 -8.31 11.01
N ILE A 27 24.07 -8.12 9.98
CA ILE A 27 25.00 -9.10 9.47
C ILE A 27 26.41 -8.62 9.83
N ALA A 28 27.16 -9.43 10.57
CA ALA A 28 28.56 -9.16 10.87
C ALA A 28 29.42 -9.43 9.63
N LEU A 29 29.37 -8.53 8.66
CA LEU A 29 30.14 -8.56 7.42
C LEU A 29 30.62 -7.14 7.12
N SER A 30 31.92 -6.95 6.90
CA SER A 30 32.45 -5.64 6.51
C SER A 30 32.13 -5.33 5.05
N ASP A 31 32.14 -4.04 4.67
CA ASP A 31 31.89 -3.63 3.29
C ASP A 31 32.93 -4.22 2.31
N GLU A 32 34.19 -4.34 2.74
CA GLU A 32 35.25 -4.96 1.95
C GLU A 32 35.02 -6.46 1.75
N GLU A 33 34.59 -7.16 2.80
CA GLU A 33 34.27 -8.59 2.73
C GLU A 33 33.03 -8.83 1.87
N GLN A 34 32.01 -8.00 2.01
CA GLN A 34 30.81 -8.01 1.17
C GLN A 34 31.18 -7.86 -0.30
N LYS A 35 32.00 -6.86 -0.63
CA LYS A 35 32.46 -6.62 -2.00
C LYS A 35 33.27 -7.79 -2.55
N ARG A 36 34.22 -8.34 -1.75
CA ARG A 36 35.02 -9.50 -2.15
C ARG A 36 34.14 -10.70 -2.49
N LEU A 37 33.13 -10.97 -1.67
CA LEU A 37 32.17 -12.05 -1.92
C LEU A 37 31.29 -11.76 -3.14
N ASP A 38 30.84 -10.52 -3.32
CA ASP A 38 30.01 -10.09 -4.44
C ASP A 38 30.73 -10.27 -5.79
N ASP A 39 32.00 -9.87 -5.85
CA ASP A 39 32.85 -9.97 -7.03
C ASP A 39 33.03 -11.42 -7.53
N ILE A 40 32.96 -12.40 -6.63
CA ILE A 40 33.03 -13.82 -6.96
C ILE A 40 31.64 -14.37 -7.32
N ILE A 41 30.64 -14.10 -6.48
CA ILE A 41 29.34 -14.77 -6.55
C ILE A 41 28.47 -14.20 -7.65
N SER A 42 28.35 -12.88 -7.74
CA SER A 42 27.38 -12.23 -8.62
C SER A 42 27.62 -12.52 -10.10
N PRO A 43 28.86 -12.44 -10.63
CA PRO A 43 29.13 -12.77 -12.03
C PRO A 43 28.80 -14.22 -12.38
N LEU A 44 28.97 -15.17 -11.46
CA LEU A 44 28.72 -16.59 -11.69
C LEU A 44 27.22 -16.93 -11.60
N LEU A 45 26.49 -16.31 -10.66
CA LEU A 45 25.04 -16.42 -10.58
C LEU A 45 24.36 -15.86 -11.83
N LEU A 46 24.81 -14.70 -12.32
CA LEU A 46 24.29 -14.09 -13.55
C LEU A 46 24.56 -14.93 -14.81
N LYS A 47 25.61 -15.77 -14.78
CA LYS A 47 25.88 -16.79 -15.82
C LYS A 47 25.02 -18.06 -15.64
N GLY A 48 24.14 -18.11 -14.66
CA GLY A 48 23.21 -19.21 -14.41
C GLY A 48 23.78 -20.36 -13.56
N GLN A 49 24.93 -20.18 -12.92
CA GLN A 49 25.43 -21.20 -11.97
C GLN A 49 24.61 -21.18 -10.68
N SER A 50 24.43 -22.33 -10.03
CA SER A 50 23.78 -22.39 -8.72
C SER A 50 24.75 -21.96 -7.62
N LEU A 51 24.22 -21.39 -6.53
CA LEU A 51 25.03 -21.02 -5.38
C LEU A 51 25.77 -22.21 -4.78
N HIS A 52 25.13 -23.38 -4.76
CA HIS A 52 25.76 -24.65 -4.39
C HIS A 52 26.99 -24.98 -5.24
N HIS A 53 26.88 -24.87 -6.56
CA HIS A 53 27.99 -25.12 -7.48
C HIS A 53 29.16 -24.14 -7.26
N ILE A 54 28.84 -22.86 -7.07
CA ILE A 54 29.82 -21.81 -6.75
C ILE A 54 30.53 -22.14 -5.43
N CYS A 55 29.78 -22.55 -4.40
CA CYS A 55 30.34 -22.92 -3.10
C CYS A 55 31.30 -24.11 -3.18
N LEU A 56 31.03 -25.10 -4.03
CA LEU A 56 31.90 -26.26 -4.20
C LEU A 56 33.23 -25.90 -4.87
N ASN A 57 33.20 -25.06 -5.91
CA ASN A 57 34.39 -24.71 -6.68
C ASN A 57 35.24 -23.61 -6.03
N HIS A 58 34.61 -22.64 -5.36
CA HIS A 58 35.28 -21.48 -4.77
C HIS A 58 35.32 -21.52 -3.24
N LYS A 59 35.18 -22.71 -2.63
CA LYS A 59 35.11 -22.86 -1.16
C LYS A 59 36.28 -22.20 -0.43
N ALA A 60 37.49 -22.35 -0.96
CA ALA A 60 38.71 -21.81 -0.37
C ALA A 60 38.77 -20.28 -0.44
N GLU A 61 38.21 -19.67 -1.48
CA GLU A 61 38.19 -18.21 -1.69
C GLU A 61 37.07 -17.54 -0.89
N LEU A 62 35.91 -18.19 -0.79
CA LEU A 62 34.74 -17.66 -0.10
C LEU A 62 34.92 -17.70 1.42
N MET A 63 35.55 -18.76 1.96
CA MET A 63 35.76 -18.97 3.41
C MET A 63 34.49 -18.87 4.28
N VAL A 64 33.30 -18.97 3.67
CA VAL A 64 32.01 -18.92 4.36
C VAL A 64 31.18 -20.15 4.02
N SER A 65 30.22 -20.47 4.89
CA SER A 65 29.32 -21.60 4.66
C SER A 65 28.29 -21.27 3.57
N GLU A 66 27.83 -22.30 2.85
CA GLU A 66 26.75 -22.17 1.87
C GLU A 66 25.49 -21.56 2.50
N ARG A 67 25.14 -21.97 3.74
CA ARG A 67 24.03 -21.40 4.51
C ARG A 67 24.18 -19.90 4.69
N THR A 68 25.38 -19.43 5.04
CA THR A 68 25.68 -18.01 5.22
C THR A 68 25.47 -17.23 3.92
N LEU A 69 25.89 -17.80 2.79
CA LEU A 69 25.69 -17.17 1.48
C LEU A 69 24.23 -17.08 1.08
N TYR A 70 23.42 -18.10 1.38
CA TYR A 70 21.97 -18.00 1.21
C TYR A 70 21.36 -16.89 2.06
N THR A 71 21.79 -16.75 3.33
CA THR A 71 21.36 -15.65 4.20
C THR A 71 21.74 -14.28 3.61
N TYR A 72 22.96 -14.14 3.08
CA TYR A 72 23.42 -12.88 2.49
C TYR A 72 22.67 -12.53 1.19
N MET A 73 22.37 -13.53 0.35
CA MET A 73 21.51 -13.37 -0.82
C MET A 73 20.10 -12.92 -0.45
N ASP A 74 19.50 -13.53 0.58
CA ASP A 74 18.16 -13.16 1.07
C ASP A 74 18.11 -11.77 1.70
N ALA A 75 19.19 -11.38 2.37
CA ALA A 75 19.40 -10.03 2.87
C ALA A 75 19.77 -9.01 1.78
N ASN A 76 19.87 -9.45 0.52
CA ASN A 76 20.16 -8.60 -0.64
C ASN A 76 21.50 -7.85 -0.55
N LEU A 77 22.52 -8.49 0.02
CA LEU A 77 23.87 -7.92 0.15
C LEU A 77 24.71 -7.97 -1.14
N PHE A 78 24.24 -8.66 -2.17
CA PHE A 78 24.97 -8.86 -3.42
C PHE A 78 24.28 -8.17 -4.60
N SER A 79 25.05 -7.90 -5.64
CA SER A 79 24.56 -7.34 -6.91
C SER A 79 23.58 -8.29 -7.60
N ALA A 80 23.87 -9.59 -7.60
CA ALA A 80 22.95 -10.63 -8.02
C ALA A 80 21.83 -10.80 -6.99
N ARG A 81 20.64 -11.12 -7.50
CA ARG A 81 19.40 -11.20 -6.72
C ARG A 81 18.88 -12.61 -6.66
N ASN A 82 17.94 -12.83 -5.74
CA ASN A 82 17.21 -14.09 -5.66
C ASN A 82 16.51 -14.50 -6.97
N ILE A 83 16.21 -13.55 -7.85
CA ILE A 83 15.64 -13.81 -9.18
C ILE A 83 16.65 -14.46 -10.13
N ASP A 84 17.95 -14.23 -9.94
CA ASP A 84 19.01 -14.75 -10.81
C ASP A 84 19.43 -16.17 -10.43
N MET A 85 19.06 -16.62 -9.23
CA MET A 85 19.39 -17.96 -8.76
C MET A 85 18.59 -19.04 -9.50
N PRO A 86 19.25 -20.06 -10.06
CA PRO A 86 18.56 -21.18 -10.69
C PRO A 86 17.79 -21.99 -9.64
N ARG A 87 16.55 -22.38 -9.96
CA ARG A 87 15.71 -23.28 -9.16
C ARG A 87 15.33 -22.77 -7.76
N LYS A 88 15.56 -21.49 -7.43
CA LYS A 88 15.06 -20.89 -6.18
C LYS A 88 13.54 -20.76 -6.23
N VAL A 89 12.85 -21.31 -5.23
CA VAL A 89 11.38 -21.26 -5.15
C VAL A 89 10.93 -19.81 -5.02
N ARG A 90 10.11 -19.37 -5.97
CA ARG A 90 9.51 -18.03 -5.99
C ARG A 90 8.09 -18.13 -5.46
N MET A 91 7.88 -17.82 -4.19
CA MET A 91 6.53 -17.72 -3.65
C MET A 91 5.96 -16.33 -3.98
N HIS A 92 5.03 -16.27 -4.92
CA HIS A 92 4.30 -15.02 -5.16
C HIS A 92 3.47 -14.66 -3.92
N PRO A 93 3.41 -13.37 -3.53
CA PRO A 93 2.47 -12.91 -2.53
C PRO A 93 1.06 -13.38 -2.91
N ARG A 94 0.33 -13.96 -1.96
CA ARG A 94 -1.06 -14.35 -2.21
C ARG A 94 -1.84 -13.10 -2.60
N ARG A 95 -2.53 -13.13 -3.74
CA ARG A 95 -3.49 -12.07 -4.11
C ARG A 95 -4.49 -11.95 -2.96
N LYS A 96 -4.56 -10.76 -2.34
CA LYS A 96 -5.62 -10.47 -1.37
C LYS A 96 -6.95 -10.63 -2.11
N ARG A 97 -7.94 -11.27 -1.47
CA ARG A 97 -9.31 -11.21 -1.98
C ARG A 97 -9.69 -9.72 -2.00
N PRO A 98 -10.28 -9.20 -3.09
CA PRO A 98 -10.74 -7.82 -3.08
C PRO A 98 -11.79 -7.68 -1.97
N ASP A 99 -11.58 -6.71 -1.08
CA ASP A 99 -12.51 -6.37 0.01
C ASP A 99 -13.79 -5.68 -0.52
N THR A 100 -13.87 -5.43 -1.82
CA THR A 100 -14.97 -4.70 -2.45
C THR A 100 -16.06 -5.65 -2.95
N VAL A 101 -17.30 -5.35 -2.59
CA VAL A 101 -18.50 -5.88 -3.26
C VAL A 101 -18.35 -5.69 -4.76
N LYS A 102 -18.60 -6.74 -5.56
CA LYS A 102 -18.60 -6.63 -7.01
C LYS A 102 -19.73 -5.71 -7.43
N VAL A 103 -19.41 -4.48 -7.82
CA VAL A 103 -20.36 -3.56 -8.46
C VAL A 103 -20.61 -4.06 -9.89
N ASP A 104 -21.87 -4.10 -10.32
CA ASP A 104 -22.23 -4.47 -11.70
C ASP A 104 -21.63 -3.45 -12.68
N PRO A 105 -20.76 -3.85 -13.62
CA PRO A 105 -20.17 -2.95 -14.61
C PRO A 105 -21.20 -2.14 -15.40
N ARG A 106 -22.42 -2.64 -15.56
CA ARG A 106 -23.52 -1.94 -16.25
C ARG A 106 -23.90 -0.62 -15.59
N CYS A 107 -23.54 -0.41 -14.32
CA CYS A 107 -23.81 0.87 -13.64
C CYS A 107 -23.11 2.08 -14.28
N ARG A 108 -22.14 1.84 -15.19
CA ARG A 108 -21.40 2.87 -15.94
C ARG A 108 -21.98 3.16 -17.33
N GLU A 109 -22.90 2.34 -17.82
CA GLU A 109 -23.56 2.57 -19.11
C GLU A 109 -24.30 3.92 -19.07
N GLY A 110 -24.02 4.82 -20.02
CA GLY A 110 -24.59 6.17 -20.05
C GLY A 110 -24.06 7.12 -18.95
N ARG A 111 -22.96 6.75 -18.27
CA ARG A 111 -22.33 7.55 -17.21
C ARG A 111 -20.83 7.70 -17.42
N THR A 112 -20.37 7.63 -18.67
CA THR A 112 -18.97 7.88 -19.03
C THR A 112 -18.69 9.38 -19.15
N LEU A 113 -17.40 9.74 -19.21
CA LEU A 113 -17.00 11.13 -19.44
C LEU A 113 -17.46 11.61 -20.82
N GLU A 114 -17.45 10.72 -21.79
CA GLU A 114 -17.95 10.97 -23.14
C GLU A 114 -19.44 11.27 -23.13
N ASP A 115 -20.25 10.47 -22.42
CA ASP A 115 -21.69 10.70 -22.25
C ASP A 115 -21.96 12.07 -21.59
N PHE A 116 -21.17 12.42 -20.56
CA PHE A 116 -21.26 13.71 -19.89
C PHE A 116 -20.98 14.89 -20.84
N LYS A 117 -19.94 14.80 -21.67
CA LYS A 117 -19.61 15.87 -22.64
C LYS A 117 -20.75 16.08 -23.65
N VAL A 118 -21.29 14.99 -24.20
CA VAL A 118 -22.44 15.05 -25.10
C VAL A 118 -23.64 15.71 -24.42
N PHE A 119 -23.95 15.32 -23.18
CA PHE A 119 -25.05 15.92 -22.43
C PHE A 119 -24.87 17.44 -22.19
N MET A 120 -23.65 17.88 -21.86
CA MET A 120 -23.36 19.30 -21.65
C MET A 120 -23.42 20.11 -22.95
N ASP A 121 -23.01 19.54 -24.08
CA ASP A 121 -23.12 20.18 -25.39
C ASP A 121 -24.60 20.33 -25.82
N GLU A 122 -25.45 19.35 -25.50
CA GLU A 122 -26.89 19.39 -25.76
C GLU A 122 -27.65 20.34 -24.82
N ASN A 123 -27.13 20.58 -23.60
CA ASN A 123 -27.80 21.35 -22.55
C ASN A 123 -26.89 22.44 -21.97
N PRO A 124 -26.52 23.46 -22.76
CA PRO A 124 -25.55 24.48 -22.35
C PRO A 124 -26.01 25.34 -21.16
N ASP A 125 -27.32 25.43 -20.92
CA ASP A 125 -27.90 26.18 -19.80
C ASP A 125 -27.91 25.38 -18.48
N THR A 126 -27.48 24.11 -18.49
CA THR A 126 -27.43 23.30 -17.27
C THR A 126 -26.18 23.63 -16.46
N PRO A 127 -26.31 24.07 -15.20
CA PRO A 127 -25.15 24.38 -14.37
C PRO A 127 -24.39 23.10 -14.00
N LEU A 128 -23.06 23.20 -14.01
CA LEU A 128 -22.18 22.10 -13.61
C LEU A 128 -22.25 21.89 -12.08
N VAL A 129 -22.66 20.69 -11.68
CA VAL A 129 -22.67 20.25 -10.29
C VAL A 129 -21.80 19.02 -10.13
N GLU A 130 -20.89 19.07 -9.16
CA GLU A 130 -20.01 17.95 -8.82
C GLU A 130 -20.47 17.27 -7.54
N LEU A 131 -20.36 15.93 -7.51
CA LEU A 131 -20.72 15.10 -6.38
C LEU A 131 -19.52 14.25 -5.96
N ASP A 132 -19.15 14.32 -4.69
CA ASP A 132 -18.07 13.49 -4.14
C ASP A 132 -18.42 12.93 -2.75
N SER A 133 -17.78 11.82 -2.38
CA SER A 133 -17.97 11.13 -1.10
C SER A 133 -16.66 11.13 -0.31
N ALA A 134 -16.55 12.03 0.68
CA ALA A 134 -15.40 12.09 1.57
C ALA A 134 -15.52 11.05 2.70
N GLU A 135 -14.69 10.02 2.63
CA GLU A 135 -14.56 8.99 3.68
C GLU A 135 -13.41 9.34 4.63
N GLY A 136 -13.72 9.46 5.93
CA GLY A 136 -12.69 9.66 6.96
C GLY A 136 -12.08 8.32 7.39
N THR A 137 -12.74 7.65 8.33
CA THR A 137 -12.36 6.30 8.78
C THR A 137 -13.14 5.27 7.98
N LYS A 138 -12.45 4.29 7.39
CA LYS A 138 -13.08 3.24 6.60
C LYS A 138 -14.22 2.54 7.35
N GLY A 139 -15.38 2.43 6.71
CA GLY A 139 -16.56 1.75 7.26
C GLY A 139 -17.35 2.52 8.32
N ARG A 140 -17.13 3.83 8.44
CA ARG A 140 -17.96 4.75 9.25
C ARG A 140 -18.80 5.67 8.38
N ALA A 141 -19.50 6.61 9.01
CA ALA A 141 -20.22 7.67 8.33
C ALA A 141 -19.33 8.41 7.33
N VAL A 142 -19.92 8.76 6.19
CA VAL A 142 -19.28 9.41 5.04
C VAL A 142 -19.98 10.73 4.76
N MET A 143 -19.25 11.72 4.26
CA MET A 143 -19.82 13.01 3.89
C MET A 143 -20.03 13.07 2.38
N LEU A 144 -21.25 13.32 1.93
CA LEU A 144 -21.51 13.66 0.52
C LEU A 144 -21.32 15.17 0.36
N THR A 145 -20.49 15.57 -0.61
CA THR A 145 -20.34 16.96 -1.00
C THR A 145 -21.03 17.20 -2.34
N ILE A 146 -21.82 18.27 -2.41
CA ILE A 146 -22.51 18.75 -3.61
C ILE A 146 -21.95 20.13 -3.90
N THR A 147 -21.16 20.25 -4.97
CA THR A 147 -20.47 21.50 -5.34
C THR A 147 -21.13 22.12 -6.56
N PHE A 148 -21.72 23.29 -6.38
CA PHE A 148 -22.22 24.15 -7.45
C PHE A 148 -21.07 25.03 -7.93
N VAL A 149 -20.39 24.59 -8.99
CA VAL A 149 -19.12 25.17 -9.45
C VAL A 149 -19.29 26.63 -9.89
N THR A 150 -20.41 26.92 -10.55
CA THR A 150 -20.75 28.26 -11.04
C THR A 150 -21.00 29.26 -9.91
N ASP A 151 -21.63 28.82 -8.83
CA ASP A 151 -22.07 29.68 -7.72
C ASP A 151 -21.04 29.75 -6.58
N GLY A 152 -19.99 28.91 -6.63
CA GLY A 152 -19.02 28.79 -5.54
C GLY A 152 -19.64 28.25 -4.25
N LEU A 153 -20.77 27.55 -4.33
CA LEU A 153 -21.50 27.00 -3.20
C LEU A 153 -21.21 25.50 -3.07
N GLN A 154 -20.88 25.05 -1.87
CA GLN A 154 -20.72 23.64 -1.57
C GLN A 154 -21.58 23.23 -0.37
N LEU A 155 -22.43 22.23 -0.57
CA LEU A 155 -23.22 21.61 0.48
C LEU A 155 -22.54 20.32 0.93
N ALA A 156 -22.51 20.07 2.23
CA ALA A 156 -21.93 18.87 2.81
C ALA A 156 -22.95 18.18 3.70
N VAL A 157 -23.30 16.93 3.35
CA VAL A 157 -24.32 16.15 4.06
C VAL A 157 -23.69 14.88 4.62
N ARG A 158 -23.82 14.69 5.92
CA ARG A 158 -23.39 13.45 6.58
C ARG A 158 -24.36 12.32 6.24
N ARG A 159 -23.83 11.17 5.85
CA ARG A 159 -24.55 9.91 5.62
C ARG A 159 -23.96 8.82 6.52
N GLU A 160 -24.82 7.98 7.09
CA GLU A 160 -24.37 6.91 7.99
C GLU A 160 -23.67 5.76 7.24
N HIS A 161 -24.04 5.53 5.98
CA HIS A 161 -23.51 4.47 5.14
C HIS A 161 -23.11 4.97 3.75
N ASN A 162 -22.00 4.43 3.23
CA ASN A 162 -21.48 4.72 1.89
C ASN A 162 -22.06 3.76 0.84
N ASP A 163 -23.36 3.87 0.60
CA ASP A 163 -24.08 3.09 -0.41
C ASP A 163 -24.89 4.01 -1.34
N SER A 164 -25.39 3.46 -2.43
CA SER A 164 -26.18 4.20 -3.41
C SER A 164 -27.57 4.57 -2.89
N GLN A 165 -28.10 3.81 -1.92
CA GLN A 165 -29.41 4.06 -1.35
C GLN A 165 -29.39 5.35 -0.53
N SER A 166 -28.34 5.57 0.26
CA SER A 166 -28.18 6.78 1.07
C SER A 166 -28.07 8.06 0.23
N VAL A 167 -27.48 7.98 -0.98
CA VAL A 167 -27.50 9.08 -1.95
C VAL A 167 -28.92 9.33 -2.46
N THR A 168 -29.60 8.26 -2.87
CA THR A 168 -30.96 8.33 -3.45
C THR A 168 -31.95 8.91 -2.45
N ASP A 169 -31.89 8.47 -1.18
CA ASP A 169 -32.76 8.94 -0.11
C ASP A 169 -32.53 10.43 0.18
N LEU A 170 -31.27 10.89 0.12
CA LEU A 170 -30.94 12.29 0.28
C LEU A 170 -31.57 13.15 -0.84
N PHE A 171 -31.38 12.79 -2.10
CA PHE A 171 -31.96 13.55 -3.21
C PHE A 171 -33.49 13.50 -3.22
N ARG A 172 -34.08 12.34 -2.89
CA ARG A 172 -35.54 12.24 -2.71
C ARG A 172 -36.02 13.18 -1.60
N ARG A 173 -35.31 13.24 -0.48
CA ARG A 173 -35.64 14.15 0.63
C ARG A 173 -35.53 15.61 0.21
N LEU A 174 -34.43 16.00 -0.44
CA LEU A 174 -34.23 17.36 -0.95
C LEU A 174 -35.34 17.75 -1.93
N TYR A 175 -35.72 16.84 -2.84
CA TYR A 175 -36.81 17.06 -3.78
C TYR A 175 -38.17 17.29 -3.09
N LEU A 176 -38.49 16.48 -2.08
CA LEU A 176 -39.72 16.62 -1.30
C LEU A 176 -39.74 17.91 -0.47
N GLU A 177 -38.60 18.31 0.12
CA GLU A 177 -38.48 19.51 0.95
C GLU A 177 -38.49 20.82 0.13
N LEU A 178 -37.84 20.83 -1.04
CA LEU A 178 -37.80 22.00 -1.93
C LEU A 178 -39.12 22.20 -2.71
N GLY A 179 -39.94 21.14 -2.80
CA GLY A 179 -41.26 21.19 -3.38
C GLY A 179 -41.25 20.89 -4.89
N PRO A 180 -41.94 19.82 -5.34
CA PRO A 180 -42.07 19.46 -6.76
C PRO A 180 -42.66 20.56 -7.64
N ASN A 181 -43.47 21.44 -7.04
CA ASN A 181 -44.14 22.54 -7.74
C ASN A 181 -43.18 23.68 -8.09
N THR A 182 -42.09 23.83 -7.32
CA THR A 182 -41.07 24.88 -7.53
C THR A 182 -39.93 24.34 -8.39
N PHE A 183 -39.59 23.06 -8.20
CA PHE A 183 -38.51 22.38 -8.92
C PHE A 183 -39.04 21.05 -9.48
N PRO A 184 -39.62 21.04 -10.70
CA PRO A 184 -40.08 19.82 -11.34
C PRO A 184 -38.89 18.94 -11.78
N LEU A 185 -39.14 17.63 -11.88
CA LEU A 185 -38.17 16.61 -12.35
C LEU A 185 -38.12 16.53 -13.87
#